data_AF-A0A0J7K9D6-F1
#
_entry.id   AF-A0A0J7K9D6-F1
#
_cell.length_a   1.000
_cell.length_b   1.000
_cell.length_c   1.000
_cell.angle_alpha   90.00
_cell.angle_beta   90.00
_cell.angle_gamma   90.00
#
_symmetry.space_group_name_H-M   'P 1'
#
loop_
_entity.id
_entity.type
_entity.pdbx_description
1 polymer ?
#
loop_
_entity_poly.entity_id
_entity_poly.type
_entity_poly.pdbx_seq_one_letter_code
_entity_poly.pdbx_strand_id
1 'polypeptide(L)'
;MNPRIYIVIFFPFTCALGFVPNLKYLAPFSVIGTLFLSVGVCIAFYYFFDDIPDPRRLNAFTEILPVPMYCTIFLFALHSMTLYLPLENTMRHPDHMPRLIVASTFLNTVIYLTFGFFGYNKYPNACDTVIKNLPIKDT
;
A
#
# COMPACT_ATOMS: atom_id res chain seq x y z
N MET A 1 13.66 17.98 -18.61
CA MET A 1 14.63 16.87 -18.41
C MET A 1 13.90 15.56 -18.63
N ASN A 2 14.40 14.67 -19.49
CA ASN A 2 13.66 13.43 -19.85
C ASN A 2 13.54 12.49 -18.64
N PRO A 3 12.35 11.95 -18.32
CA PRO A 3 12.15 11.05 -17.17
C PRO A 3 13.05 9.80 -17.22
N ARG A 4 13.44 9.38 -18.42
CA ARG A 4 14.39 8.27 -18.65
C ARG A 4 15.77 8.50 -18.03
N ILE A 5 16.24 9.75 -17.99
CA ILE A 5 17.56 10.09 -17.44
C ILE A 5 17.56 9.95 -15.92
N TYR A 6 16.48 10.35 -15.26
CA TYR A 6 16.31 10.15 -13.82
C TYR A 6 16.33 8.66 -13.45
N ILE A 7 15.65 7.82 -14.23
CA ILE A 7 15.62 6.37 -13.98
C ILE A 7 17.04 5.79 -14.02
N VAL A 8 17.85 6.15 -15.02
CA VAL A 8 19.22 5.65 -15.17
C VAL A 8 20.14 6.14 -14.04
N ILE A 9 19.96 7.38 -13.57
CA ILE A 9 20.76 7.94 -12.47
C ILE A 9 20.39 7.29 -11.13
N PHE A 10 19.11 7.07 -10.87
CA PHE A 10 18.64 6.49 -9.60
C PHE A 10 18.78 4.96 -9.55
N PHE A 11 18.78 4.28 -10.70
CA PHE A 11 18.91 2.82 -10.77
C PHE A 11 20.09 2.24 -9.97
N PRO A 12 21.35 2.70 -10.14
CA PRO A 12 22.47 2.16 -9.36
C PRO A 12 22.34 2.43 -7.87
N PHE A 13 21.73 3.56 -7.47
CA PHE A 13 21.48 3.89 -6.06
C PHE A 13 20.44 2.94 -5.44
N THR A 14 19.34 2.68 -6.16
CA THR A 14 18.31 1.73 -5.72
C THR A 14 18.85 0.31 -5.65
N CYS A 15 19.68 -0.12 -6.62
CA CYS A 15 20.36 -1.41 -6.55
C CYS A 15 21.30 -1.49 -5.34
N ALA A 16 22.11 -0.46 -5.08
CA ALA A 16 23.00 -0.42 -3.93
C ALA A 16 22.25 -0.53 -2.60
N LEU A 17 21.09 0.13 -2.47
CA LEU A 17 20.20 -0.01 -1.31
C LEU A 17 19.59 -1.42 -1.19
N GLY A 18 19.22 -2.04 -2.31
CA GLY A 18 18.67 -3.40 -2.35
C GLY A 18 19.70 -4.49 -2.03
N PHE A 19 20.98 -4.23 -2.26
CA PHE A 19 22.09 -5.15 -1.94
C PHE A 19 22.61 -5.04 -0.51
N VAL A 20 22.04 -4.18 0.34
CA VAL A 20 22.49 -4.05 1.73
C VAL A 20 22.21 -5.34 2.50
N PRO A 21 23.25 -6.08 2.94
CA PRO A 21 23.07 -7.39 3.56
C PRO A 21 22.52 -7.31 5.00
N ASN A 22 22.57 -6.13 5.61
CA ASN A 22 22.17 -5.92 7.00
C ASN A 22 20.80 -5.21 7.09
N LEU A 23 19.72 -6.00 7.21
CA LEU A 23 18.36 -5.51 7.47
C LEU A 23 18.25 -4.65 8.73
N LYS A 24 19.19 -4.76 9.67
CA LYS A 24 19.22 -4.01 10.92
C LYS A 24 19.39 -2.50 10.71
N TYR A 25 20.14 -2.07 9.68
CA TYR A 25 20.27 -0.66 9.33
C TYR A 25 19.07 -0.14 8.53
N LEU A 26 18.38 -1.04 7.83
CA LEU A 26 17.20 -0.70 7.05
C LEU A 26 15.95 -0.56 7.93
N ALA A 27 15.89 -1.29 9.05
CA ALA A 27 14.77 -1.26 10.00
C ALA A 27 14.38 0.16 10.47
N PRO A 28 15.27 1.02 11.00
CA PRO A 28 14.88 2.36 11.43
C PRO A 28 14.39 3.24 10.28
N PHE A 29 15.01 3.13 9.10
CA PHE A 29 14.56 3.85 7.91
C PHE A 29 13.17 3.38 7.46
N SER A 30 12.94 2.07 7.47
CA SER A 30 11.64 1.47 7.16
C SER A 30 10.56 1.93 8.15
N VAL A 31 10.87 2.02 9.45
CA VAL A 31 9.91 2.51 10.45
C VAL A 31 9.50 3.95 10.17
N ILE A 32 10.46 4.82 9.80
CA ILE A 32 10.15 6.21 9.41
C ILE A 32 9.28 6.24 8.16
N GLY A 33 9.61 5.45 7.14
CA GLY A 33 8.82 5.34 5.91
C GLY A 33 7.41 4.84 6.17
N THR A 34 7.26 3.78 6.97
CA THR A 34 5.94 3.25 7.39
C THR A 34 5.16 4.27 8.20
N LEU A 35 5.82 5.09 9.02
CA LEU A 35 5.17 6.16 9.77
C LEU A 35 4.62 7.23 8.82
N PHE A 36 5.39 7.70 7.84
CA PHE A 36 4.88 8.62 6.82
C PHE A 36 3.76 8.01 5.98
N LEU A 37 3.87 6.73 5.63
CA LEU A 37 2.79 6.02 4.95
C LEU A 37 1.52 6.00 5.80
N SER A 38 1.64 5.70 7.09
CA SER A 38 0.51 5.71 8.02
C SER A 38 -0.14 7.09 8.13
N VAL A 39 0.65 8.16 8.16
CA VAL A 39 0.14 9.54 8.15
C VAL A 39 -0.60 9.83 6.85
N GLY A 40 -0.05 9.44 5.70
CA GLY A 40 -0.71 9.60 4.40
C GLY A 40 -2.06 8.86 4.33
N VAL A 41 -2.13 7.64 4.86
CA VAL A 41 -3.36 6.87 4.96
C VAL A 41 -4.36 7.56 5.88
N CYS A 42 -3.94 8.06 7.04
CA CYS A 42 -4.80 8.81 7.96
C CYS A 42 -5.38 10.09 7.32
N ILE A 43 -4.56 10.83 6.55
CA ILE A 43 -5.02 12.02 5.82
C ILE A 43 -6.04 11.64 4.75
N ALA A 44 -5.81 10.56 4.00
CA ALA A 44 -6.78 10.08 3.02
C ALA A 44 -8.11 9.67 3.67
N PHE A 45 -8.08 8.99 4.82
CA PHE A 45 -9.29 8.70 5.60
C PHE A 45 -10.00 9.97 6.06
N TYR A 46 -9.27 11.00 6.50
CA TYR A 46 -9.86 12.29 6.85
C TYR A 46 -10.70 12.86 5.69
N TYR A 47 -10.17 12.85 4.46
CA TYR A 47 -10.91 13.31 3.28
C TYR A 47 -12.05 12.39 2.85
N PHE A 48 -11.98 11.09 3.15
CA PHE A 48 -13.08 10.18 2.84
C PHE A 48 -14.27 10.36 3.79
N PHE A 49 -14.01 10.69 5.06
CA PHE A 49 -15.05 10.96 6.05
C PHE A 49 -15.58 12.40 6.00
N ASP A 50 -14.86 13.31 5.36
CA ASP A 50 -15.36 14.64 5.03
C ASP A 50 -16.42 14.53 3.92
N ASP A 51 -17.68 14.80 4.26
CA ASP A 51 -18.85 14.76 3.36
C ASP A 51 -19.08 13.40 2.67
N ILE A 52 -19.57 12.42 3.44
CA ILE A 52 -19.82 11.03 2.99
C ILE A 52 -21.05 11.00 2.07
N PRO A 53 -20.90 10.72 0.75
CA PRO A 53 -22.03 10.58 -0.15
C PRO A 53 -22.80 9.29 0.13
N ASP A 54 -24.11 9.30 -0.16
CA ASP A 54 -24.99 8.15 0.05
C ASP A 54 -24.51 6.94 -0.80
N PRO A 55 -24.19 5.79 -0.19
CA PRO A 55 -23.70 4.60 -0.89
C PRO A 55 -24.65 4.05 -1.94
N ARG A 56 -25.94 4.41 -1.87
CA ARG A 56 -26.96 3.97 -2.84
C ARG A 56 -26.76 4.54 -4.24
N ARG A 57 -25.91 5.54 -4.40
CA ARG A 57 -25.55 6.11 -5.71
C ARG A 57 -24.65 5.18 -6.53
N LEU A 58 -23.95 4.25 -5.89
CA LEU A 58 -23.00 3.35 -6.56
C LEU A 58 -23.71 2.15 -7.19
N ASN A 59 -23.26 1.75 -8.38
CA ASN A 59 -23.69 0.50 -8.98
C ASN A 59 -23.14 -0.67 -8.15
N ALA A 60 -24.04 -1.48 -7.59
CA ALA A 60 -23.67 -2.64 -6.77
C ALA A 60 -22.95 -3.74 -7.57
N PHE A 61 -23.08 -3.73 -8.89
CA PHE A 61 -22.47 -4.71 -9.79
C PHE A 61 -21.51 -4.03 -10.75
N THR A 62 -20.27 -4.52 -10.74
CA THR A 62 -19.27 -4.21 -11.76
C THR A 62 -19.32 -5.23 -12.89
N GLU A 63 -18.72 -4.89 -14.03
CA GLU A 63 -18.46 -5.86 -15.09
C GLU A 63 -17.61 -7.03 -14.58
N ILE A 64 -17.90 -8.25 -15.04
CA ILE A 64 -17.18 -9.48 -14.65
C ILE A 64 -15.73 -9.52 -15.17
N LEU A 65 -15.44 -8.80 -16.25
CA LEU A 65 -14.15 -8.83 -16.94
C LEU A 65 -12.99 -8.24 -16.11
N PRO A 66 -13.14 -7.11 -15.39
CA PRO A 66 -12.08 -6.57 -14.52
C PRO A 66 -11.91 -7.33 -13.19
N VAL A 67 -12.83 -8.22 -12.80
CA VAL A 67 -12.79 -8.90 -11.49
C VAL A 67 -11.50 -9.70 -11.28
N PRO A 68 -11.02 -10.53 -12.24
CA PRO A 68 -9.76 -11.26 -12.07
C PRO A 68 -8.54 -10.34 -11.94
N MET A 69 -8.53 -9.21 -12.65
CA MET A 69 -7.46 -8.22 -12.57
C MET A 69 -7.41 -7.60 -11.17
N TYR A 70 -8.56 -7.19 -10.64
CA TYR A 70 -8.68 -6.70 -9.26
C TYR A 70 -8.19 -7.73 -8.24
N CYS A 71 -8.66 -8.98 -8.34
CA CYS A 71 -8.23 -10.05 -7.44
C CYS A 71 -6.70 -10.25 -7.49
N THR A 72 -6.10 -10.18 -8.68
CA THR A 72 -4.65 -10.33 -8.85
C THR A 72 -3.88 -9.21 -8.16
N ILE A 73 -4.28 -7.95 -8.37
CA ILE A 73 -3.63 -6.78 -7.75
C ILE A 73 -3.81 -6.84 -6.23
N PHE A 74 -5.01 -7.17 -5.76
CA PHE A 74 -5.32 -7.27 -4.33
C PHE A 74 -4.52 -8.37 -3.63
N LEU A 75 -4.48 -9.58 -4.20
CA LEU A 75 -3.68 -10.69 -3.67
C LEU A 75 -2.19 -10.38 -3.69
N PHE A 76 -1.69 -9.72 -4.74
CA PHE A 76 -0.30 -9.29 -4.82
C PHE A 76 0.04 -8.27 -3.72
N ALA A 77 -0.85 -7.31 -3.45
CA ALA A 77 -0.65 -6.31 -2.40
C ALA A 77 -0.64 -6.91 -0.98
N LEU A 78 -1.38 -8.00 -0.74
CA LEU A 78 -1.45 -8.66 0.56
C LEU A 78 -0.26 -9.58 0.87
N HIS A 79 0.52 -9.94 -0.14
CA HIS A 79 1.49 -11.03 -0.05
C HIS A 79 2.92 -10.53 -0.23
N SER A 80 3.79 -10.76 0.76
CA SER A 80 5.19 -10.29 0.74
C SER A 80 6.19 -11.41 1.04
N MET A 81 6.20 -12.47 0.23
CA MET A 81 6.99 -13.68 0.49
C MET A 81 8.51 -13.50 0.50
N THR A 82 9.04 -12.57 -0.30
CA THR A 82 10.49 -12.43 -0.52
C THR A 82 11.27 -12.07 0.75
N LEU A 83 10.61 -11.50 1.75
CA LEU A 83 11.27 -11.05 2.99
C LEU A 83 11.11 -12.02 4.16
N TYR A 84 10.31 -13.08 4.02
CA TYR A 84 10.01 -13.97 5.14
C TYR A 84 11.23 -14.76 5.63
N LEU A 85 11.98 -15.38 4.72
CA LEU A 85 13.17 -16.16 5.07
C LEU A 85 14.27 -15.33 5.79
N PRO A 86 14.68 -14.15 5.27
CA PRO A 86 15.69 -13.35 5.96
C PRO A 86 15.16 -12.73 7.27
N LEU A 87 13.85 -12.47 7.37
CA LEU A 87 13.22 -12.01 8.60
C LEU A 87 13.23 -13.10 9.67
N GLU A 88 12.83 -14.33 9.32
CA GLU A 88 12.85 -15.49 10.20
C GLU A 88 14.27 -15.73 10.75
N ASN A 89 15.29 -15.68 9.89
CA ASN A 89 16.69 -15.83 10.27
C ASN A 89 17.21 -14.73 11.22
N THR A 90 16.55 -13.56 11.27
CA THR A 90 16.92 -12.43 12.13
C THR A 90 16.13 -12.39 13.45
N MET A 91 15.06 -13.18 13.57
CA MET A 91 14.20 -13.20 14.76
C MET A 91 14.81 -14.00 15.92
N ARG A 92 14.63 -13.50 17.15
CA ARG A 92 15.04 -14.22 18.38
C ARG A 92 14.21 -15.50 18.62
N HIS A 93 12.96 -15.52 18.15
CA HIS A 93 12.02 -16.64 18.27
C HIS A 93 11.31 -16.87 16.93
N PRO A 94 11.86 -17.70 16.04
CA PRO A 94 11.29 -17.94 14.71
C PRO A 94 9.91 -18.63 14.75
N ASP A 95 9.59 -19.39 15.82
CA ASP A 95 8.30 -20.08 15.97
C ASP A 95 7.07 -19.16 15.99
N HIS A 96 7.25 -17.87 16.30
CA HIS A 96 6.16 -16.88 16.34
C HIS A 96 5.89 -16.24 14.98
N MET A 97 6.77 -16.45 14.01
CA MET A 97 6.74 -15.80 12.71
C MET A 97 5.44 -16.08 11.93
N PRO A 98 4.90 -17.33 11.88
CA PRO A 98 3.62 -17.59 11.22
C PRO A 98 2.44 -16.84 11.84
N ARG A 99 2.40 -16.70 13.18
CA ARG A 99 1.32 -15.95 13.86
C ARG A 99 1.40 -14.46 13.52
N LEU A 100 2.60 -13.91 13.44
CA LEU A 100 2.84 -12.51 13.07
C LEU A 100 2.40 -12.22 11.62
N ILE A 101 2.67 -13.15 10.70
CA ILE A 101 2.19 -13.03 9.31
C ILE A 101 0.67 -13.01 9.29
N VAL A 102 0.01 -14.00 9.90
CA VAL A 102 -1.46 -14.08 9.88
C VAL A 102 -2.08 -12.80 10.46
N ALA A 103 -1.57 -12.30 11.59
CA ALA A 103 -2.05 -11.07 12.20
C ALA A 103 -1.83 -9.84 11.31
N SER A 104 -0.64 -9.71 10.70
CA SER A 104 -0.32 -8.55 9.85
C SER A 104 -1.06 -8.58 8.52
N THR A 105 -1.21 -9.75 7.88
CA THR A 105 -2.03 -9.93 6.68
C THR A 105 -3.49 -9.61 6.98
N PHE A 106 -4.05 -10.11 8.09
CA PHE A 106 -5.43 -9.80 8.49
C PHE A 106 -5.64 -8.30 8.68
N LEU A 107 -4.75 -7.64 9.41
CA LEU A 107 -4.81 -6.19 9.62
C LEU A 107 -4.72 -5.41 8.29
N ASN A 108 -3.80 -5.78 7.40
CA ASN A 108 -3.70 -5.15 6.08
C ASN A 108 -4.95 -5.37 5.23
N THR A 109 -5.56 -6.56 5.27
CA THR A 109 -6.83 -6.83 4.58
C THR A 109 -7.92 -5.89 5.05
N VAL A 110 -8.08 -5.68 6.36
CA VAL A 110 -9.09 -4.75 6.91
C VAL A 110 -8.82 -3.31 6.44
N ILE A 111 -7.57 -2.85 6.48
CA ILE A 111 -7.20 -1.50 6.03
C ILE A 111 -7.46 -1.34 4.54
N TYR A 112 -7.03 -2.26 3.69
CA TYR A 112 -7.24 -2.15 2.24
C TYR A 112 -8.71 -2.22 1.85
N LEU A 113 -9.52 -3.07 2.50
CA LEU A 113 -10.95 -3.16 2.23
C LEU A 113 -11.68 -1.87 2.62
N THR A 114 -11.42 -1.35 3.83
CA THR A 114 -12.03 -0.10 4.28
C THR A 114 -11.58 1.08 3.42
N PHE A 115 -10.28 1.20 3.15
CA PHE A 115 -9.73 2.25 2.30
C PHE A 115 -10.30 2.21 0.88
N GLY A 116 -10.38 1.01 0.29
CA GLY A 116 -10.94 0.81 -1.05
C GLY A 116 -12.43 1.15 -1.11
N PHE A 117 -13.21 0.72 -0.13
CA PHE A 117 -14.65 1.00 -0.06
C PHE A 117 -14.92 2.51 0.06
N PHE A 118 -14.30 3.18 1.04
CA PHE A 118 -14.51 4.60 1.27
C PHE A 118 -13.95 5.46 0.12
N GLY A 119 -12.80 5.09 -0.44
CA GLY A 119 -12.23 5.76 -1.60
C GLY A 119 -13.13 5.66 -2.83
N TYR A 120 -13.68 4.48 -3.12
CA TYR A 120 -14.61 4.29 -4.23
C TYR A 120 -15.94 5.02 -4.01
N ASN A 121 -16.47 5.01 -2.78
CA ASN A 121 -17.71 5.72 -2.44
C ASN A 121 -17.59 7.24 -2.66
N LYS A 122 -16.45 7.84 -2.26
CA LYS A 122 -16.22 9.28 -2.43
C LYS A 122 -15.92 9.66 -3.88
N TYR A 123 -15.16 8.85 -4.60
CA TYR A 123 -14.69 9.13 -5.95
C TYR A 123 -15.13 8.04 -6.94
N PRO A 124 -16.34 8.13 -7.53
CA PRO A 124 -16.84 7.11 -8.47
C PRO A 124 -16.06 7.07 -9.79
N ASN A 125 -15.46 8.19 -10.20
CA ASN A 125 -14.54 8.29 -11.34
C ASN A 125 -13.10 8.41 -10.83
N ALA A 126 -12.63 7.40 -10.11
CA ALA A 126 -11.29 7.41 -9.56
C ALA A 126 -10.22 7.31 -10.65
N CYS A 127 -9.21 8.17 -10.59
CA CYS A 127 -7.95 7.95 -11.31
C CYS A 127 -7.25 6.66 -10.85
N ASP A 128 -6.22 6.23 -11.59
CA ASP A 128 -5.39 5.03 -11.32
C ASP A 128 -4.92 4.90 -9.85
N THR A 129 -4.75 6.02 -9.14
CA THR A 129 -4.45 6.03 -7.71
C THR A 129 -5.41 6.94 -6.95
N VAL A 130 -5.86 6.48 -5.77
CA VAL A 130 -6.80 7.22 -4.93
C VAL A 130 -6.22 8.56 -4.47
N ILE A 131 -4.89 8.63 -4.28
CA ILE A 131 -4.18 9.84 -3.86
C ILE A 131 -4.34 10.97 -4.89
N LYS A 132 -4.44 10.63 -6.18
CA LYS A 132 -4.62 11.63 -7.25
C LYS A 132 -6.00 12.28 -7.24
N ASN A 133 -6.98 11.66 -6.58
CA ASN A 133 -8.33 12.19 -6.47
C ASN A 133 -8.51 13.13 -5.26
N LEU A 134 -7.54 13.19 -4.34
CA LEU A 134 -7.61 14.14 -3.23
C LEU A 134 -7.54 15.58 -3.77
N PRO A 135 -8.28 16.53 -3.16
CA PRO A 135 -8.23 17.91 -3.57
C PRO A 135 -6.82 18.47 -3.36
N ILE A 136 -6.10 18.66 -4.47
CA ILE A 136 -4.90 19.50 -4.47
C ILE A 136 -5.43 20.91 -4.37
N LYS A 137 -5.17 21.59 -3.24
CA LYS A 137 -5.51 22.99 -3.12
C LYS A 137 -4.61 23.74 -4.12
N ASP A 138 -5.15 24.00 -5.30
CA ASP A 138 -4.52 24.87 -6.30
C ASP A 138 -4.43 26.27 -5.68
N THR A 139 -3.22 26.65 -5.28
CA THR A 139 -2.84 28.03 -4.99
C THR A 139 -1.94 28.52 -6.09
#